data_AF-A0A1I5KF25-F1
#
_entry.id   AF-A0A1I5KF25-F1
#
_cell.length_a   1.000
_cell.length_b   1.000
_cell.length_c   1.000
_cell.angle_alpha   90.00
_cell.angle_beta   90.00
_cell.angle_gamma   90.00
#
_symmetry.space_group_name_H-M   'P 1'
#
loop_
_entity.id
_entity.type
_entity.pdbx_description
1 polymer ?
#
loop_
_entity_poly.entity_id
_entity_poly.type
_entity_poly.pdbx_seq_one_letter_code
_entity_poly.pdbx_strand_id
1 'polypeptide(L)'
;MTAVEAPLEVLEPDDIRELVSDWRTHLRAENRADSTIDAYLDSVAMLVDYLDDEDVSMVAPDIGRRELERYFEYLRQRPNFRTGESLSRSYIAKQYRHLQQFWRWLDDVEEIVELSPFCKMEVPHVPDNPRRSCVKTS
;
A
#
# COMPACT_ATOMS: atom_id res chain seq x y z
N MET A 1 41.06 17.55 -2.40
CA MET A 1 40.07 16.74 -3.15
C MET A 1 39.24 16.02 -2.12
N THR A 2 38.20 16.68 -1.64
CA THR A 2 37.34 16.17 -0.56
C THR A 2 36.45 15.10 -1.18
N ALA A 3 36.54 13.87 -0.68
CA ALA A 3 35.57 12.84 -0.97
C ALA A 3 34.24 13.32 -0.41
N VAL A 4 33.29 13.60 -1.30
CA VAL A 4 31.88 13.76 -0.92
C VAL A 4 31.44 12.33 -0.59
N GLU A 5 31.57 11.94 0.69
CA GLU A 5 30.85 10.79 1.19
C GLU A 5 29.37 11.10 0.97
N ALA A 6 28.78 10.42 0.00
CA ALA A 6 27.33 10.39 -0.14
C ALA A 6 26.78 9.99 1.24
N PRO A 7 25.84 10.76 1.82
CA PRO A 7 25.20 10.32 3.04
C PRO A 7 24.55 8.98 2.69
N LEU A 8 24.95 7.92 3.38
CA LEU A 8 24.13 6.73 3.43
C LEU A 8 22.85 7.22 4.09
N GLU A 9 21.79 7.44 3.31
CA GLU A 9 20.48 7.78 3.83
C GLU A 9 20.05 6.63 4.73
N VAL A 10 20.31 6.77 6.03
CA VAL A 10 19.82 5.85 7.04
C VAL A 10 18.32 6.07 7.06
N LEU A 11 17.59 5.13 6.45
CA LEU A 11 16.14 5.15 6.51
C LEU A 11 15.72 5.04 7.98
N GLU A 12 14.74 5.86 8.36
CA GLU A 12 14.20 5.82 9.72
C GLU A 12 13.55 4.45 9.96
N PRO A 13 13.60 3.90 11.19
CA PRO A 13 13.06 2.56 11.47
C PRO A 13 11.56 2.46 11.16
N ASP A 14 10.84 3.58 11.26
CA ASP A 14 9.41 3.67 10.97
C ASP A 14 9.13 4.06 9.50
N ASP A 15 10.15 4.13 8.65
CA ASP A 15 10.00 4.33 7.22
C ASP A 15 9.34 3.10 6.58
N ILE A 16 8.26 3.33 5.83
CA ILE A 16 7.50 2.26 5.19
C ILE A 16 8.37 1.34 4.31
N ARG A 17 9.50 1.83 3.76
CA ARG A 17 10.41 1.02 2.93
C ARG A 17 11.13 -0.06 3.73
N GLU A 18 11.52 0.25 4.96
CA GLU A 18 12.12 -0.73 5.88
C GLU A 18 11.04 -1.69 6.39
N LEU A 19 9.88 -1.13 6.81
CA LEU A 19 8.75 -1.89 7.33
C LEU A 19 8.18 -2.92 6.35
N VAL A 20 8.31 -2.69 5.03
CA VAL A 20 7.92 -3.66 3.99
C VAL A 20 8.71 -4.97 4.10
N SER A 21 9.99 -4.92 4.46
CA SER A 21 10.81 -6.13 4.64
C SER A 21 10.37 -6.93 5.87
N ASP A 22 10.11 -6.24 6.97
CA ASP A 22 9.65 -6.86 8.22
C ASP A 22 8.25 -7.44 8.06
N TRP A 23 7.36 -6.71 7.40
CA TRP A 23 6.02 -7.20 7.09
C TRP A 23 6.04 -8.44 6.21
N ARG A 24 6.94 -8.50 5.22
CA ARG A 24 7.13 -9.70 4.40
C ARG A 24 7.50 -10.91 5.26
N THR A 25 8.42 -10.73 6.20
CA THR A 25 8.86 -11.79 7.13
C THR A 25 7.70 -12.23 8.02
N HIS A 26 6.93 -11.28 8.55
CA HIS A 26 5.73 -11.55 9.33
C HIS A 26 4.69 -12.36 8.54
N LEU A 27 4.34 -11.95 7.31
CA LEU A 27 3.37 -12.65 6.48
C LEU A 27 3.81 -14.08 6.13
N ARG A 28 5.12 -14.31 5.93
CA ARG A 28 5.68 -15.65 5.73
C ARG A 28 5.56 -16.51 6.98
N ALA A 29 5.82 -15.94 8.16
CA ALA A 29 5.65 -16.64 9.43
C ALA A 29 4.19 -17.04 9.66
N GLU A 30 3.23 -16.23 9.19
CA GLU A 30 1.80 -16.57 9.18
C GLU A 30 1.40 -17.63 8.11
N ASN A 31 2.35 -18.18 7.35
CA ASN A 31 2.10 -19.10 6.24
C ASN A 31 1.16 -18.52 5.16
N ARG A 32 1.25 -17.21 4.87
CA ARG A 32 0.56 -16.63 3.72
C ARG A 32 1.20 -17.13 2.42
N ALA A 33 0.37 -17.33 1.39
CA ALA A 33 0.85 -17.72 0.07
C ALA A 33 1.72 -16.61 -0.53
N ASP A 34 2.86 -16.96 -1.14
CA ASP A 34 3.80 -15.99 -1.73
C ASP A 34 3.11 -15.03 -2.71
N SER A 35 2.19 -15.54 -3.55
CA SER A 35 1.42 -14.69 -4.48
C SER A 35 0.56 -13.63 -3.80
N THR A 36 0.09 -13.90 -2.59
CA THR A 36 -0.68 -12.94 -1.79
C THR A 36 0.26 -11.92 -1.17
N ILE A 37 1.43 -12.36 -0.69
CA ILE A 37 2.47 -11.48 -0.16
C ILE A 37 2.91 -10.51 -1.25
N ASP A 38 3.30 -11.00 -2.42
CA ASP A 38 3.73 -10.15 -3.54
C ASP A 38 2.65 -9.13 -3.90
N ALA A 39 1.37 -9.55 -3.95
CA ALA A 39 0.27 -8.63 -4.24
C ALA A 39 0.04 -7.56 -3.15
N TYR A 40 0.41 -7.83 -1.91
CA TYR A 40 0.40 -6.84 -0.82
C TYR A 40 1.59 -5.89 -0.91
N LEU A 41 2.79 -6.42 -1.16
CA LEU A 41 4.01 -5.61 -1.30
C LEU A 41 3.92 -4.69 -2.52
N ASP A 42 3.42 -5.17 -3.66
CA ASP A 42 3.17 -4.35 -4.86
C ASP A 42 2.25 -3.17 -4.56
N SER A 43 1.24 -3.38 -3.72
CA SER A 43 0.35 -2.31 -3.29
C SER A 43 1.08 -1.28 -2.45
N VAL A 44 1.93 -1.68 -1.50
CA VAL A 44 2.71 -0.74 -0.69
C VAL A 44 3.75 -0.01 -1.55
N ALA A 45 4.43 -0.70 -2.47
CA ALA A 45 5.39 -0.08 -3.39
C ALA A 45 4.74 1.03 -4.24
N MET A 46 3.53 0.81 -4.77
CA MET A 46 2.82 1.85 -5.50
C MET A 46 2.44 3.06 -4.64
N LEU A 47 2.33 2.91 -3.32
CA LEU A 47 2.16 4.05 -2.41
C LEU A 47 3.50 4.76 -2.16
N VAL A 48 4.58 4.01 -1.95
CA VAL A 48 5.94 4.57 -1.81
C VAL A 48 6.28 5.43 -3.02
N ASP A 49 6.08 4.91 -4.24
CA ASP A 49 6.34 5.65 -5.49
C ASP A 49 5.56 6.98 -5.52
N TYR A 50 4.31 6.97 -5.05
CA TYR A 50 3.50 8.20 -5.00
C TYR A 50 4.01 9.20 -3.95
N LEU A 51 4.42 8.71 -2.78
CA LEU A 51 4.94 9.59 -1.72
C LEU A 51 6.29 10.20 -2.12
N ASP A 52 7.11 9.45 -2.85
CA ASP A 52 8.38 9.92 -3.42
C ASP A 52 8.12 11.02 -4.47
N ASP A 53 7.19 10.77 -5.41
CA ASP A 53 6.81 11.74 -6.45
C ASP A 53 6.25 13.05 -5.88
N GLU A 54 5.54 13.00 -4.75
CA GLU A 54 4.92 14.17 -4.10
C GLU A 54 5.81 14.83 -3.03
N ASP A 55 7.02 14.32 -2.79
CA ASP A 55 7.96 14.79 -1.75
C ASP A 55 7.30 14.84 -0.34
N VAL A 56 6.58 13.77 0.00
CA VAL A 56 5.85 13.63 1.29
C VAL A 56 6.59 12.63 2.19
N SER A 57 6.50 12.83 3.52
CA SER A 57 7.07 11.91 4.52
C SER A 57 6.65 10.45 4.25
N MET A 58 7.64 9.56 4.27
CA MET A 58 7.48 8.10 4.17
C MET A 58 7.46 7.41 5.54
N VAL A 59 7.46 8.19 6.63
CA VAL A 59 7.39 7.68 8.00
C VAL A 59 5.95 7.28 8.30
N ALA A 60 5.73 6.03 8.71
CA ALA A 60 4.39 5.45 8.83
C ALA A 60 3.43 6.25 9.77
N PRO A 61 3.86 6.74 10.94
CA PRO A 61 3.06 7.64 11.78
C PRO A 61 2.62 8.96 11.13
N ASP A 62 3.40 9.50 10.20
CA ASP A 62 3.09 10.76 9.51
C ASP A 62 2.07 10.57 8.38
N ILE A 63 1.95 9.34 7.87
CA ILE A 63 1.02 9.00 6.80
C ILE A 63 -0.39 8.84 7.40
N GLY A 64 -1.09 9.96 7.48
CA GLY A 64 -2.44 10.04 7.99
C GLY A 64 -3.52 9.81 6.93
N ARG A 65 -4.76 10.03 7.35
CA ARG A 65 -5.94 9.95 6.47
C ARG A 65 -5.80 10.87 5.24
N ARG A 66 -5.25 12.07 5.43
CA ARG A 66 -5.18 13.10 4.38
C ARG A 66 -4.28 12.65 3.23
N GLU A 67 -3.12 12.08 3.56
CA GLU A 67 -2.14 11.58 2.61
C GLU A 67 -2.72 10.39 1.83
N LEU A 68 -3.39 9.47 2.53
CA LEU A 68 -4.09 8.34 1.90
C LEU A 68 -5.26 8.77 1.00
N GLU A 69 -6.06 9.76 1.42
CA GLU A 69 -7.14 10.32 0.58
C GLU A 69 -6.59 10.93 -0.72
N ARG A 70 -5.50 11.70 -0.63
CA ARG A 70 -4.81 12.25 -1.81
C ARG A 70 -4.28 11.15 -2.72
N TYR A 71 -3.68 10.12 -2.14
CA TYR A 71 -3.22 8.95 -2.89
C TYR A 71 -4.35 8.26 -3.66
N PHE A 72 -5.50 8.00 -3.01
CA PHE A 72 -6.63 7.37 -3.71
C PHE A 72 -7.24 8.28 -4.77
N GLU A 73 -7.19 9.60 -4.58
CA GLU A 73 -7.62 10.55 -5.59
C GLU A 73 -6.65 10.58 -6.79
N TYR A 74 -5.34 10.55 -6.54
CA TYR A 74 -4.32 10.36 -7.58
C TYR A 74 -4.57 9.08 -8.39
N LEU A 75 -4.85 7.94 -7.73
CA LEU A 75 -5.16 6.69 -8.43
C LEU A 75 -6.42 6.76 -9.30
N ARG A 76 -7.41 7.60 -8.95
CA ARG A 76 -8.62 7.78 -9.78
C ARG A 76 -8.34 8.58 -11.05
N GLN A 77 -7.41 9.54 -10.96
CA GLN A 77 -7.06 10.43 -12.07
C GLN A 77 -5.98 9.83 -12.98
N ARG A 78 -5.13 8.96 -12.45
CA ARG A 78 -4.04 8.31 -13.19
C ARG A 78 -4.59 7.31 -14.23
N PRO A 79 -4.12 7.37 -15.49
CA PRO A 79 -4.42 6.36 -16.48
C PRO A 79 -3.63 5.07 -16.22
N ASN A 80 -4.20 3.94 -16.61
CA ASN A 80 -3.53 2.65 -16.60
C ASN A 80 -2.42 2.66 -17.67
N PHE A 81 -1.20 2.31 -17.26
CA PHE A 81 -0.02 2.33 -18.14
C PHE A 81 -0.12 1.37 -19.33
N ARG A 82 -0.90 0.29 -19.21
CA ARG A 82 -1.08 -0.70 -20.28
C ARG A 82 -2.19 -0.34 -21.25
N THR A 83 -3.28 0.26 -20.78
CA THR A 83 -4.49 0.48 -21.61
C THR A 83 -4.75 1.96 -21.93
N GLY A 84 -4.15 2.89 -21.18
CA GLY A 84 -4.42 4.32 -21.27
C GLY A 84 -5.75 4.75 -20.65
N GLU A 85 -6.56 3.81 -20.15
CA GLU A 85 -7.87 4.07 -19.54
C GLU A 85 -7.74 4.32 -18.03
N SER A 86 -8.70 5.02 -17.42
CA SER A 86 -8.73 5.20 -15.96
C SER A 86 -8.73 3.86 -15.20
N LEU A 87 -8.08 3.83 -14.03
CA LEU A 87 -8.08 2.64 -13.20
C LEU A 87 -9.50 2.23 -12.78
N SER A 88 -9.78 0.92 -12.85
CA SER A 88 -11.09 0.40 -12.46
C SER A 88 -11.35 0.59 -10.97
N ARG A 89 -12.62 0.83 -10.59
CA ARG A 89 -13.04 0.92 -9.17
C ARG A 89 -12.65 -0.32 -8.36
N SER A 90 -12.70 -1.50 -8.98
CA SER A 90 -12.31 -2.77 -8.36
C SER A 90 -10.82 -2.80 -8.00
N TYR A 91 -9.97 -2.27 -8.88
CA TYR A 91 -8.54 -2.13 -8.62
C TYR A 91 -8.26 -1.20 -7.43
N ILE A 92 -8.90 -0.03 -7.41
CA ILE A 92 -8.74 0.95 -6.32
C ILE A 92 -9.19 0.36 -4.97
N ALA A 93 -10.28 -0.40 -4.94
CA ALA A 93 -10.70 -1.04 -3.69
C ALA A 93 -9.84 -2.23 -3.27
N LYS A 94 -9.26 -2.96 -4.24
CA LYS A 94 -8.23 -3.95 -3.94
C LYS A 94 -7.04 -3.26 -3.26
N GLN A 95 -6.57 -2.17 -3.85
CA GLN A 95 -5.49 -1.36 -3.29
C GLN A 95 -5.81 -0.90 -1.87
N TYR A 96 -7.01 -0.36 -1.65
CA TYR A 96 -7.49 0.05 -0.33
C TYR A 96 -7.41 -1.10 0.70
N ARG A 97 -7.93 -2.29 0.36
CA ARG A 97 -7.90 -3.43 1.29
C ARG A 97 -6.48 -3.91 1.56
N HIS A 98 -5.58 -3.87 0.57
CA HIS A 98 -4.20 -4.30 0.77
C HIS A 98 -3.46 -3.36 1.73
N LEU A 99 -3.60 -2.05 1.53
CA LEU A 99 -3.01 -1.07 2.44
C LEU A 99 -3.65 -1.17 3.83
N GLN A 100 -4.96 -1.37 3.93
CA GLN A 100 -5.61 -1.59 5.23
C GLN A 100 -4.97 -2.75 6.02
N GLN A 101 -4.57 -3.84 5.35
CA GLN A 101 -3.89 -4.96 6.00
C GLN A 101 -2.50 -4.59 6.51
N PHE A 102 -1.77 -3.73 5.81
CA PHE A 102 -0.47 -3.22 6.24
C PHE A 102 -0.61 -2.35 7.49
N TRP A 103 -1.49 -1.34 7.46
CA TRP A 103 -1.70 -0.46 8.61
C TRP A 103 -2.28 -1.18 9.83
N ARG A 104 -3.08 -2.25 9.61
CA ARG A 104 -3.53 -3.08 10.73
C ARG A 104 -2.38 -3.83 11.39
N TRP A 105 -1.41 -4.30 10.62
CA TRP A 105 -0.22 -4.94 11.18
C TRP A 105 0.64 -3.93 11.97
N LEU A 106 0.80 -2.70 11.47
CA LEU A 106 1.51 -1.62 12.18
C LEU A 106 0.86 -1.25 13.52
N ASP A 107 -0.47 -1.30 13.59
CA ASP A 107 -1.28 -1.01 14.78
C ASP A 107 -1.25 -2.20 15.76
N ASP A 108 -1.66 -3.38 15.30
CA ASP A 108 -1.91 -4.55 16.16
C ASP A 108 -0.63 -5.30 16.58
N VAL A 109 0.44 -5.26 15.78
CA VAL A 109 1.64 -6.12 15.97
C VAL A 109 2.87 -5.31 16.32
N GLU A 110 3.17 -4.25 15.57
CA GLU A 110 4.37 -3.45 15.78
C GLU A 110 4.16 -2.28 16.75
N GLU A 111 2.90 -1.91 17.06
CA GLU A 111 2.52 -0.77 17.90
C GLU A 111 3.18 0.56 17.46
N ILE A 112 3.56 0.67 16.18
CA ILE A 112 4.22 1.86 15.61
C ILE A 112 3.21 3.00 15.44
N VAL A 113 1.95 2.67 15.14
CA VAL A 113 0.87 3.63 14.98
C VAL A 113 -0.18 3.41 16.07
N GLU A 114 -0.60 4.49 16.75
CA GLU A 114 -1.61 4.41 17.83
C GLU A 114 -3.01 4.03 17.34
N LEU A 115 -3.32 4.32 16.07
CA LEU A 115 -4.59 3.99 15.45
C LEU A 115 -4.46 4.02 13.93
N SER A 116 -4.86 2.92 13.28
CA SER A 116 -4.93 2.86 11.82
C SER A 116 -5.74 4.03 11.22
N PRO A 117 -5.18 4.81 10.27
CA PRO A 117 -5.89 5.88 9.56
C PRO A 117 -7.17 5.39 8.84
N PHE A 118 -7.18 4.10 8.45
CA PHE A 118 -8.30 3.45 7.78
C PHE A 118 -9.54 3.33 8.68
N CYS A 119 -9.41 3.35 10.01
CA CYS A 119 -10.54 3.34 10.94
C CYS A 119 -11.48 4.55 10.77
N LYS A 120 -10.98 5.65 10.20
CA LYS A 120 -11.71 6.91 9.98
C LYS A 120 -12.08 7.16 8.51
N MET A 121 -11.77 6.22 7.61
CA MET A 121 -12.01 6.33 6.18
C MET A 121 -13.23 5.50 5.76
N GLU A 122 -14.09 6.05 4.90
CA GLU A 122 -15.15 5.25 4.27
C GLU A 122 -14.55 4.36 3.18
N VAL A 123 -14.89 3.06 3.24
CA VAL A 123 -14.47 2.09 2.23
C VAL A 123 -15.05 2.50 0.88
N PRO A 124 -14.23 2.58 -0.20
CA PRO A 124 -14.74 2.92 -1.53
C PRO A 124 -15.87 1.96 -1.93
N HIS A 125 -17.07 2.49 -2.18
CA HIS A 125 -18.22 1.69 -2.60
C HIS A 125 -17.94 1.07 -3.97
N VAL A 126 -17.62 -0.22 -3.99
CA VAL A 126 -17.50 -1.00 -5.22
C VAL A 126 -18.83 -1.68 -5.48
N PRO A 127 -19.52 -1.40 -6.59
CA PRO A 127 -20.62 -2.25 -7.01
C PRO A 127 -20.07 -3.67 -7.20
N ASP A 128 -20.69 -4.62 -6.51
CA ASP A 128 -20.31 -6.03 -6.51
C ASP A 128 -20.31 -6.54 -7.96
N ASN A 129 -19.12 -6.72 -8.53
CA ASN A 129 -19.00 -7.30 -9.85
C ASN A 129 -18.95 -8.82 -9.62
N PRO A 130 -19.97 -9.60 -10.01
CA PRO A 130 -19.99 -11.03 -9.74
C PRO A 130 -18.75 -11.66 -10.34
N ARG A 131 -17.84 -12.13 -9.48
CA ARG A 131 -16.61 -12.79 -9.91
C ARG A 131 -17.01 -14.06 -10.66
N ARG A 132 -16.67 -14.11 -11.95
CA ARG A 132 -16.51 -15.29 -12.83
C ARG A 132 -17.20 -16.56 -12.29
N SER A 133 -18.44 -16.79 -12.73
CA SER A 133 -18.97 -18.15 -12.76
C SER A 133 -18.04 -19.00 -13.61
N CYS A 134 -17.47 -20.04 -13.01
CA CYS A 134 -16.84 -21.12 -13.76
C CYS A 134 -17.93 -21.73 -14.65
N VAL A 135 -17.87 -21.45 -15.96
CA VAL A 135 -18.62 -22.22 -16.94
C VAL A 135 -18.11 -23.66 -16.86
N LYS A 136 -18.83 -24.51 -16.12
CA LYS A 136 -18.72 -25.96 -16.28
C LYS A 136 -19.30 -26.29 -17.64
N THR A 137 -18.44 -26.57 -18.60
CA THR A 137 -18.80 -27.32 -19.80
C THR A 137 -19.02 -28.76 -19.36
N SER A 138 -20.28 -29.21 -19.43
CA SER A 138 -20.69 -30.61 -19.37
C SER A 138 -21.26 -31.01 -20.73
#